data_AF-A0A958G2Y6-F1
#
_entry.id   AF-A0A958G2Y6-F1
#
_cell.length_a   1.000
_cell.length_b   1.000
_cell.length_c   1.000
_cell.angle_alpha   90.00
_cell.angle_beta   90.00
_cell.angle_gamma   90.00
#
_symmetry.space_group_name_H-M   'P 1'
#
loop_
_entity.id
_entity.type
_entity.pdbx_description
1 polymer ?
#
loop_
_entity_poly.entity_id
_entity_poly.type
_entity_poly.pdbx_seq_one_letter_code
_entity_poly.pdbx_strand_id
1 'polypeptide(L)' 'TTWAEKVLHKIKSGHGTMKDVDLLYEISGNIGTRTICPLGDAAAMPIESFVRKFRHEFEAYVTKEVEVA' A
#
# COMPACT_ATOMS: atom_id res chain seq x y z
N THR A 1 9.70 0.00 -2.03
CA THR A 1 10.43 1.09 -1.33
C THR A 1 10.20 0.96 0.15
N THR A 2 11.16 1.34 0.99
CA THR A 2 11.08 1.17 2.47
C THR A 2 9.88 1.88 3.10
N TRP A 3 9.39 2.97 2.51
CA TRP A 3 8.22 3.66 3.03
C TRP A 3 6.92 2.90 2.79
N ALA A 4 6.64 2.47 1.55
CA ALA A 4 5.48 1.66 1.24
C ALA A 4 5.48 0.33 2.02
N GLU A 5 6.65 -0.28 2.17
CA GLU A 5 6.86 -1.48 2.99
C GLU A 5 6.44 -1.26 4.45
N LYS A 6 6.87 -0.17 5.09
CA LYS A 6 6.48 0.16 6.46
C LYS A 6 4.98 0.34 6.62
N VAL A 7 4.31 0.99 5.67
CA VAL A 7 2.85 1.17 5.71
C VAL A 7 2.14 -0.18 5.55
N LEU A 8 2.61 -1.03 4.64
CA LEU A 8 2.09 -2.39 4.46
C LEU A 8 2.25 -3.23 5.73
N HIS A 9 3.42 -3.18 6.37
CA HIS A 9 3.65 -3.85 7.65
C HIS A 9 2.74 -3.32 8.75
N LYS A 10 2.51 -2.01 8.83
CA LYS A 10 1.58 -1.42 9.80
C LYS A 10 0.15 -1.96 9.62
N ILE A 11 -0.33 -2.04 8.38
CA ILE A 11 -1.64 -2.62 8.06
C ILE A 11 -1.67 -4.10 8.42
N LYS A 12 -0.65 -4.86 8.02
CA LYS A 12 -0.53 -6.28 8.35
C LYS A 12 -0.43 -6.52 9.86
N SER A 13 0.14 -5.62 10.65
CA SER A 13 0.20 -5.75 12.12
C SER A 13 -1.10 -5.36 12.83
N GLY A 14 -2.19 -5.09 12.12
CA GLY A 14 -3.49 -4.69 12.71
C GLY A 14 -3.50 -3.28 13.29
N HIS A 15 -2.48 -2.48 13.01
CA HIS A 15 -2.35 -1.07 13.43
C HIS A 15 -2.64 -0.10 12.28
N GLY A 16 -3.03 -0.62 11.11
CA GLY A 16 -3.40 0.18 9.96
C GLY A 16 -4.72 0.90 10.16
N THR A 17 -4.88 2.00 9.44
CA THR A 17 -6.11 2.79 9.36
C THR A 17 -6.53 2.96 7.91
N MET A 18 -7.78 3.36 7.66
CA MET A 18 -8.25 3.69 6.30
C MET A 18 -7.34 4.71 5.60
N LYS A 19 -6.79 5.66 6.35
CA LYS A 19 -5.83 6.65 5.84
C LYS A 19 -4.52 6.03 5.35
N ASP A 20 -4.09 4.91 5.94
CA ASP A 20 -2.87 4.21 5.51
C ASP A 20 -3.07 3.51 4.15
N VAL A 21 -4.30 3.06 3.85
CA VAL A 21 -4.65 2.49 2.55
C VAL A 21 -4.59 3.55 1.45
N ASP A 22 -5.15 4.75 1.72
CA ASP A 22 -5.08 5.87 0.80
C ASP A 22 -3.62 6.38 0.65
N LEU A 23 -2.86 6.38 1.75
CA LEU A 23 -1.44 6.74 1.73
C LEU A 23 -0.62 5.78 0.86
N LEU A 24 -0.87 4.47 0.89
CA LEU A 24 -0.19 3.52 0.00
C LEU A 24 -0.40 3.86 -1.48
N TYR A 25 -1.62 4.29 -1.83
CA TYR A 25 -1.93 4.73 -3.18
C TYR A 25 -1.16 6.01 -3.55
N GLU A 26 -1.16 7.03 -2.69
CA GLU A 26 -0.38 8.26 -2.92
C GLU A 26 1.12 8.00 -3.03
N ILE A 27 1.66 7.09 -2.23
CA ILE A 27 3.08 6.69 -2.28
C ILE A 27 3.39 6.12 -3.66
N SER A 28 2.55 5.22 -4.17
CA SER A 28 2.76 4.61 -5.48
C SER A 28 2.75 5.65 -6.61
N GLY A 29 1.79 6.59 -6.60
CA GLY A 29 1.72 7.67 -7.59
C GLY A 29 2.90 8.64 -7.53
N ASN A 30 3.44 8.90 -6.33
CA ASN A 30 4.63 9.76 -6.18
C ASN A 30 5.92 9.09 -6.66
N ILE A 31 6.03 7.77 -6.59
CA ILE A 31 7.24 7.05 -7.02
C ILE A 31 7.30 6.93 -8.55
N GLY A 32 6.17 6.60 -9.19
CA GLY A 32 6.12 6.16 -10.60
C GLY A 32 6.43 7.21 -11.68
N THR A 33 6.82 8.44 -11.32
CA THR A 33 7.22 9.48 -12.29
C THR A 33 8.37 10.37 -11.80
N ARG A 34 8.88 10.14 -10.59
CA ARG A 34 9.89 11.00 -9.95
C ARG A 34 11.26 10.37 -9.84
N THR A 35 11.45 9.18 -10.42
CA THR A 35 12.70 8.44 -10.35
C THR A 35 13.35 8.34 -11.73
N ILE A 36 14.68 8.45 -11.77
CA ILE A 36 15.47 8.36 -13.02
C ILE A 36 15.54 6.89 -13.50
N CYS A 37 15.51 5.95 -12.56
CA CYS A 37 15.62 4.52 -12.84
C CYS A 37 14.22 3.89 -12.99
N PRO A 38 13.96 3.08 -14.03
CA PRO A 38 12.67 2.43 -14.24
C PRO A 38 12.28 1.43 -13.13
N LEU A 39 13.21 1.10 -12.23
CA LEU A 39 12.92 0.29 -11.05
C LEU A 39 11.89 0.96 -10.12
N GLY A 40 11.85 2.29 -10.05
CA GLY A 40 10.86 3.01 -9.25
C GLY A 40 9.45 2.75 -9.77
N ASP A 41 9.25 2.92 -11.07
CA ASP A 41 7.97 2.66 -11.74
C ASP A 41 7.59 1.18 -11.64
N ALA A 42 8.55 0.27 -11.84
CA ALA A 42 8.35 -1.16 -11.66
C ALA A 42 7.91 -1.54 -10.24
N ALA A 43 8.35 -0.80 -9.21
CA ALA A 43 7.92 -1.01 -7.82
C ALA A 43 6.57 -0.34 -7.51
N ALA A 44 6.22 0.76 -8.19
CA ALA A 44 4.99 1.51 -7.95
C ALA A 44 3.76 0.83 -8.56
N MET A 45 3.86 0.36 -9.81
CA MET A 45 2.75 -0.30 -10.53
C MET A 45 2.07 -1.46 -9.76
N PRO A 46 2.79 -2.42 -9.15
CA PRO A 46 2.15 -3.49 -8.42
C PRO A 46 1.41 -2.97 -7.18
N ILE A 47 1.99 -2.01 -6.45
CA ILE A 47 1.35 -1.41 -5.26
C ILE A 47 0.04 -0.73 -5.66
N GLU A 48 0.07 0.10 -6.71
CA GLU A 48 -1.12 0.78 -7.21
C GLU A 48 -2.20 -0.22 -7.66
N SER A 49 -1.80 -1.24 -8.43
CA SER A 49 -2.70 -2.28 -8.92
C SER A 49 -3.34 -3.07 -7.79
N PHE A 50 -2.56 -3.45 -6.76
CA PHE A 50 -3.07 -4.19 -5.61
C PHE A 50 -4.04 -3.35 -4.78
N VAL A 51 -3.67 -2.11 -4.45
CA VAL A 51 -4.55 -1.22 -3.68
C VAL A 51 -5.84 -0.94 -4.45
N ARG A 52 -5.79 -0.77 -5.78
CA ARG A 52 -6.99 -0.54 -6.60
C ARG A 52 -7.89 -1.77 -6.71
N LYS A 53 -7.32 -2.95 -6.98
CA LYS A 53 -8.10 -4.18 -7.20
C LYS A 53 -8.61 -4.81 -5.91
N PHE A 54 -7.81 -4.76 -4.85
CA PHE A 54 -8.08 -5.44 -3.59
C PHE A 54 -8.36 -4.45 -2.45
N ARG A 55 -8.81 -3.22 -2.78
CA ARG A 55 -9.09 -2.18 -1.77
C ARG A 55 -9.96 -2.69 -0.64
N HIS A 56 -11.01 -3.44 -0.97
CA HIS A 56 -11.93 -4.06 -0.02
C HIS A 56 -11.22 -4.99 0.98
N GLU A 57 -10.20 -5.75 0.55
CA GLU A 57 -9.41 -6.59 1.46
C GLU A 57 -8.59 -5.72 2.42
N PHE A 58 -7.94 -4.67 1.91
CA PHE A 58 -7.20 -3.73 2.77
C PHE A 58 -8.11 -3.06 3.80
N GLU A 59 -9.34 -2.70 3.41
CA GLU A 59 -10.36 -2.16 4.30
C GLU A 59 -10.77 -3.19 5.37
N ALA A 60 -11.00 -4.44 4.98
CA ALA A 60 -11.31 -5.54 5.90
C ALA A 60 -10.18 -5.81 6.93
N TYR A 61 -8.92 -5.67 6.52
CA TYR A 61 -7.75 -5.76 7.41
C TYR A 61 -7.72 -4.63 8.46
N VAL A 62 -8.12 -3.40 8.10
CA VAL A 62 -8.14 -2.27 9.05
C VAL A 62 -9.42 -2.19 9.89
N THR A 63 -10.54 -2.71 9.41
CA THR A 63 -11.77 -2.89 10.21
C THR A 63 -11.72 -4.11 11.13
N LYS A 64 -10.65 -4.92 11.05
CA LYS A 64 -10.43 -6.16 11.82
C LYS A 64 -11.47 -7.24 11.55
N GLU A 65 -12.06 -7.24 10.36
CA GLU A 65 -12.93 -8.33 9.90
C GLU A 65 -12.12 -9.59 9.56
N VAL A 66 -10.81 -9.43 9.32
CA VAL A 66 -9.87 -10.53 9.04
C VAL A 66 -8.91 -10.69 10.22
N GLU A 67 -8.83 -11.90 10.76
CA GLU A 67 -7.87 -12.25 11.82
C GLU A 67 -6.44 -12.14 11.27
N VAL A 68 -5.68 -11.22 11.84
CA VAL A 68 -4.27 -11.03 11.52
C VAL A 68 -3.48 -12.14 12.20
N ALA A 69 -3.04 -13.13 11.42
CA ALA A 69 -2.16 -14.23 11.85
C ALA A 69 -0.72 -13.77 12.15
#